data_AF-T1J1P5-F1
#
_entry.id   AF-T1J1P5-F1
#
_cell.length_a   1.000
_cell.length_b   1.000
_cell.length_c   1.000
_cell.angle_alpha   90.00
_cell.angle_beta   90.00
_cell.angle_gamma   90.00
#
_symmetry.space_group_name_H-M   'P 1'
#
loop_
_entity.id
_entity.type
_entity.pdbx_description
1 polymer ?
#
loop_
_entity_poly.entity_id
_entity_poly.type
_entity_poly.pdbx_seq_one_letter_code
_entity_poly.pdbx_strand_id
1 'polypeptide(L)'
;MKSLKFVALFLCNLFLLIKVAEQISVDNAQQCAFGSYPPSDGGKIPTYVINLDSAPKDRWTKLVQDKKSEIIELLDNIKNISDAFFHGKLIYLIDTYFPYIAKTLPYPYSDEIKGISDATGIPLGEITLYNIFYELFSVCTSIVAQDKNGQIYHGRNFDFGLFLGWDTKNKTWTSTEILRRMVVNVDYQKNGKTAYQSMQLSGYVGVFTGMKPVEFDFIIYLKEKRKKERKKELIFSIFFLLEFIQFNC
;
A
#
# COMPACT_ATOMS: atom_id res chain seq x y z
N MET A 1 -9.36 33.09 30.04
CA MET A 1 -7.97 33.49 29.69
C MET A 1 -7.01 32.33 29.38
N LYS A 2 -7.15 31.12 29.96
CA LYS A 2 -6.25 29.97 29.64
C LYS A 2 -6.53 29.33 28.25
N SER A 3 -7.78 29.30 27.79
CA SER A 3 -8.14 28.72 26.47
C SER A 3 -7.66 29.55 25.28
N LEU A 4 -7.69 30.88 25.39
CA LEU A 4 -7.29 31.79 24.31
C LEU A 4 -5.78 31.72 24.03
N LYS A 5 -4.96 31.52 25.08
CA LYS A 5 -3.50 31.32 24.94
C LYS A 5 -3.17 29.97 24.27
N PHE A 6 -3.96 28.92 24.54
CA PHE A 6 -3.76 27.60 23.93
C PHE A 6 -4.11 27.58 22.44
N VAL A 7 -5.20 28.25 22.05
CA VAL A 7 -5.60 28.41 20.65
C VAL A 7 -4.58 29.27 19.89
N ALA A 8 -4.10 30.36 20.48
CA ALA A 8 -3.07 31.19 19.88
C ALA A 8 -1.73 30.43 19.70
N LEU A 9 -1.31 29.62 20.68
CA LEU A 9 -0.11 28.80 20.58
C LEU A 9 -0.24 27.71 19.52
N PHE A 10 -1.42 27.07 19.42
CA PHE A 10 -1.70 26.03 18.43
C PHE A 10 -1.73 26.60 17.01
N LEU A 11 -2.39 27.75 16.81
CA LEU A 11 -2.42 28.46 15.53
C LEU A 11 -1.04 28.98 15.12
N CYS A 12 -0.22 29.44 16.07
CA CYS A 12 1.13 29.91 15.80
C CYS A 12 2.07 28.75 15.40
N ASN A 13 1.98 27.60 16.07
CA ASN A 13 2.72 26.39 15.68
C ASN A 13 2.26 25.84 14.32
N LEU A 14 0.95 25.90 14.01
CA LEU A 14 0.42 25.52 12.71
C LEU A 14 0.90 26.47 11.59
N PHE A 15 0.97 27.78 11.86
CA PHE A 15 1.51 28.77 10.93
C PHE A 15 3.01 28.60 10.69
N LEU A 16 3.79 28.26 11.73
CA LEU A 16 5.21 27.93 11.59
C LEU A 16 5.41 26.66 10.75
N LEU A 17 4.60 25.63 10.96
CA LEU A 17 4.64 24.40 10.15
C LEU A 17 4.32 24.67 8.68
N ILE A 18 3.32 25.52 8.38
CA ILE A 18 2.97 25.90 7.01
C ILE A 18 4.10 26.71 6.35
N LYS A 19 4.71 27.66 7.07
CA LYS A 19 5.84 28.43 6.52
C LYS A 19 7.09 27.59 6.29
N VAL A 20 7.39 26.64 7.18
CA VAL A 20 8.48 25.68 6.98
C VAL A 20 8.19 24.80 5.76
N ALA A 21 6.94 24.38 5.55
CA ALA A 21 6.54 23.63 4.36
C ALA A 21 6.65 24.44 3.06
N GLU A 22 6.29 25.73 3.08
CA GLU A 22 6.48 26.64 1.92
C GLU A 22 7.97 26.85 1.59
N GLN A 23 8.82 27.06 2.60
CA GLN A 23 10.26 27.31 2.39
C GLN A 23 11.02 26.07 1.89
N ILE A 24 10.58 24.86 2.25
CA ILE A 24 11.19 23.61 1.78
C ILE A 24 10.89 23.34 0.29
N SER A 25 9.84 23.95 -0.27
CA SER A 25 9.33 23.59 -1.61
C SER A 25 10.06 24.22 -2.81
N VAL A 26 10.96 25.19 -2.62
CA VAL A 26 11.55 25.96 -3.74
C VAL A 26 13.08 25.85 -3.85
N ASP A 27 13.81 25.67 -2.76
CA ASP A 27 15.29 25.78 -2.79
C ASP A 27 16.03 24.50 -3.25
N ASN A 28 15.32 23.41 -3.52
CA ASN A 28 15.89 22.13 -4.00
C ASN A 28 15.18 21.61 -5.26
N ALA A 29 14.91 22.46 -6.25
CA ALA A 29 14.47 22.00 -7.56
C ALA A 29 15.60 21.22 -8.24
N GLN A 30 15.67 19.92 -7.98
CA GLN A 30 16.62 19.01 -8.59
C GLN A 30 16.39 18.99 -10.11
N GLN A 31 17.46 19.10 -10.90
CA GLN A 31 17.36 19.02 -12.37
C GLN A 31 16.89 17.63 -12.80
N CYS A 32 16.26 17.53 -13.98
CA CYS A 32 15.89 16.25 -14.57
C CYS A 32 17.11 15.34 -14.70
N ALA A 33 17.00 14.10 -14.22
CA ALA A 33 18.09 13.13 -14.30
C ALA A 33 18.20 12.55 -15.72
N PHE A 34 19.44 12.34 -16.18
CA PHE A 34 19.76 11.72 -17.47
C PHE A 34 20.66 10.51 -17.26
N GLY A 35 20.50 9.47 -18.10
CA GLY A 35 21.33 8.26 -18.04
C GLY A 35 21.07 7.36 -16.82
N SER A 36 19.92 7.51 -16.16
CA SER A 36 19.57 6.76 -14.94
C SER A 36 18.98 5.36 -15.20
N TYR A 37 18.89 4.94 -16.47
CA TYR A 37 18.39 3.62 -16.86
C TYR A 37 19.46 2.87 -17.67
N PRO A 38 19.72 1.57 -17.38
CA PRO A 38 19.09 0.77 -16.33
C PRO A 38 19.57 1.17 -14.91
N PRO A 39 18.76 0.92 -13.85
CA PRO A 39 19.19 1.15 -12.48
C PRO A 39 20.48 0.39 -12.13
N SER A 40 21.38 1.03 -11.38
CA SER A 40 22.71 0.48 -11.05
C SER A 40 22.68 -0.70 -10.09
N ASP A 41 21.65 -0.83 -9.26
CA ASP A 41 21.42 -1.96 -8.36
C ASP A 41 20.79 -3.18 -9.05
N GLY A 42 20.49 -3.06 -10.36
CA GLY A 42 19.87 -4.10 -11.17
C GLY A 42 18.41 -4.39 -10.80
N GLY A 43 17.81 -3.70 -9.83
CA GLY A 43 16.38 -3.69 -9.51
C GLY A 43 15.67 -5.04 -9.54
N LYS A 44 16.31 -6.14 -9.11
CA LYS A 44 15.74 -7.48 -9.22
C LYS A 44 14.66 -7.72 -8.17
N ILE A 45 13.43 -7.40 -8.53
CA ILE A 45 12.24 -7.72 -7.74
C ILE A 45 11.85 -9.19 -7.99
N PRO A 46 11.70 -10.02 -6.94
CA PRO A 46 11.30 -11.42 -7.11
C PRO A 46 9.88 -11.51 -7.68
N THR A 47 9.67 -12.50 -8.55
CA THR A 47 8.37 -12.76 -9.18
C THR A 47 7.74 -14.02 -8.60
N TYR A 48 6.46 -13.95 -8.25
CA TYR A 48 5.66 -15.07 -7.78
C TYR A 48 4.49 -15.34 -8.73
N VAL A 49 4.13 -16.60 -8.89
CA VAL A 49 2.93 -17.00 -9.63
C VAL A 49 1.77 -17.14 -8.66
N ILE A 50 0.67 -16.46 -8.93
CA ILE A 50 -0.62 -16.66 -8.26
C ILE A 50 -1.54 -17.41 -9.20
N ASN A 51 -1.80 -18.68 -8.91
CA ASN A 51 -2.68 -19.50 -9.72
C ASN A 51 -4.15 -19.24 -9.36
N LEU A 52 -4.88 -18.59 -10.27
CA LEU A 52 -6.29 -18.25 -10.13
C LEU A 52 -7.21 -19.47 -10.19
N ASP A 53 -6.73 -20.59 -10.73
CA ASP A 53 -7.47 -21.87 -10.72
C ASP A 53 -7.42 -22.56 -9.35
N SER A 54 -6.47 -22.19 -8.49
CA SER A 54 -6.41 -22.66 -7.11
C SER A 54 -7.50 -22.02 -6.25
N ALA A 55 -7.91 -22.73 -5.18
CA ALA A 55 -8.81 -22.18 -4.19
C ALA A 55 -8.21 -20.91 -3.56
N PRO A 56 -9.00 -19.84 -3.32
CA PRO A 56 -8.49 -18.56 -2.81
C PRO A 56 -7.59 -18.67 -1.58
N LYS A 57 -7.91 -19.58 -0.65
CA LYS A 57 -7.12 -19.80 0.57
C LYS A 57 -5.68 -20.26 0.30
N ASP A 58 -5.42 -20.89 -0.83
CA ASP A 58 -4.12 -21.50 -1.15
C ASP A 58 -3.26 -20.62 -2.07
N ARG A 59 -3.86 -19.58 -2.67
CA ARG A 59 -3.22 -18.76 -3.72
C ARG A 59 -1.92 -18.12 -3.26
N TRP A 60 -1.91 -17.60 -2.04
CA TRP A 60 -0.84 -16.74 -1.53
C TRP A 60 0.21 -17.49 -0.70
N THR A 61 -0.01 -18.77 -0.40
CA THR A 61 0.74 -19.54 0.61
C THR A 61 2.25 -19.47 0.40
N LYS A 62 2.75 -19.73 -0.81
CA LYS A 62 4.19 -19.71 -1.10
C LYS A 62 4.81 -18.33 -0.83
N LEU A 63 4.16 -17.30 -1.36
CA LEU A 63 4.63 -15.91 -1.28
C LEU A 63 4.70 -15.45 0.18
N VAL A 64 3.62 -15.66 0.95
CA VAL A 64 3.57 -15.17 2.34
C VAL A 64 4.42 -16.00 3.29
N GLN A 65 4.71 -17.27 2.99
CA GLN A 65 5.69 -18.05 3.72
C GLN A 65 7.11 -17.52 3.51
N ASP A 66 7.49 -17.23 2.26
CA ASP A 66 8.81 -16.69 1.94
C ASP A 66 9.04 -15.28 2.51
N LYS A 67 7.97 -14.51 2.65
CA LYS A 67 7.99 -13.11 3.14
C LYS A 67 7.47 -12.92 4.56
N LYS A 68 7.28 -14.02 5.30
CA LYS A 68 6.69 -14.00 6.64
C LYS A 68 7.45 -13.08 7.60
N SER A 69 8.77 -13.10 7.58
CA SER A 69 9.61 -12.26 8.44
C SER A 69 9.35 -10.78 8.23
N GLU A 70 9.32 -10.33 6.98
CA GLU A 70 9.12 -8.92 6.63
C GLU A 70 7.69 -8.47 6.95
N ILE A 71 6.69 -9.35 6.80
CA ILE A 71 5.30 -9.07 7.20
C ILE A 71 5.22 -8.83 8.71
N ILE A 72 5.84 -9.72 9.51
CA ILE A 72 5.87 -9.59 10.98
C ILE A 72 6.60 -8.31 11.38
N GLU A 73 7.75 -8.03 10.78
CA GLU A 73 8.54 -6.83 11.06
C GLU A 73 7.73 -5.55 10.82
N LEU A 74 6.96 -5.49 9.72
CA LEU A 74 6.09 -4.33 9.47
C LEU A 74 4.95 -4.23 10.48
N LEU A 75 4.28 -5.34 10.79
CA LEU A 75 3.18 -5.37 11.75
C LEU A 75 3.65 -4.92 13.15
N ASP A 76 4.81 -5.40 13.59
CA ASP A 76 5.40 -5.01 14.86
C ASP A 76 5.77 -3.52 14.87
N ASN A 77 6.33 -3.00 13.78
CA ASN A 77 6.61 -1.58 13.66
C ASN A 77 5.32 -0.73 13.75
N ILE A 78 4.25 -1.13 13.05
CA ILE A 78 2.95 -0.46 13.10
C ILE A 78 2.37 -0.51 14.53
N LYS A 79 2.41 -1.67 15.20
CA LYS A 79 1.93 -1.81 16.58
C LYS A 79 2.71 -0.93 17.55
N ASN A 80 4.05 -0.94 17.48
CA ASN A 80 4.90 -0.14 18.36
C ASN A 80 4.65 1.36 18.21
N ILE A 81 4.53 1.84 16.97
CA ILE A 81 4.15 3.22 16.68
C ILE A 81 2.75 3.48 17.24
N SER A 82 1.79 2.60 16.95
CA SER A 82 0.42 2.78 17.39
C SER A 82 0.27 2.81 18.91
N ASP A 83 1.07 2.03 19.64
CA ASP A 83 1.01 2.00 21.09
C ASP A 83 1.46 3.34 21.69
N ALA A 84 2.51 3.93 21.11
CA ALA A 84 2.98 5.26 21.50
C ALA A 84 1.95 6.37 21.27
N PHE A 85 1.10 6.26 20.24
CA PHE A 85 0.10 7.28 19.89
C PHE A 85 -1.32 7.01 20.41
N PHE A 86 -1.72 5.75 20.53
CA PHE A 86 -3.09 5.32 20.81
C PHE A 86 -3.22 4.51 22.12
N HIS A 87 -2.12 4.29 22.86
CA HIS A 87 -2.09 3.64 24.17
C HIS A 87 -2.85 2.29 24.18
N GLY A 88 -2.44 1.36 23.32
CA GLY A 88 -3.05 0.03 23.20
C GLY A 88 -4.45 -0.06 22.58
N LYS A 89 -5.15 1.06 22.32
CA LYS A 89 -6.50 1.02 21.72
C LYS A 89 -6.54 0.38 20.34
N LEU A 90 -5.48 0.52 19.55
CA LEU A 90 -5.41 -0.10 18.22
C LEU A 90 -5.39 -1.62 18.33
N ILE A 91 -4.61 -2.17 19.28
CA ILE A 91 -4.51 -3.62 19.50
C ILE A 91 -5.89 -4.21 19.85
N TYR A 92 -6.63 -3.54 20.73
CA TYR A 92 -8.01 -3.96 21.04
C TYR A 92 -8.92 -3.99 19.80
N LEU A 93 -8.80 -3.01 18.90
CA LEU A 93 -9.58 -2.98 17.66
C LEU A 93 -9.18 -4.11 16.71
N ILE A 94 -7.88 -4.37 16.57
CA ILE A 94 -7.32 -5.45 15.75
C ILE A 94 -7.87 -6.78 16.23
N ASP A 95 -7.77 -7.08 17.52
CA ASP A 95 -8.14 -8.41 18.03
C ASP A 95 -9.67 -8.61 18.03
N THR A 96 -10.43 -7.53 18.28
CA THR A 96 -11.88 -7.63 18.46
C THR A 96 -12.65 -7.48 17.16
N TYR A 97 -12.35 -6.48 16.32
CA TYR A 97 -13.24 -6.09 15.21
C TYR A 97 -12.73 -6.54 13.84
N PHE A 98 -11.42 -6.56 13.64
CA PHE A 98 -10.85 -6.77 12.32
C PHE A 98 -11.08 -8.20 11.78
N PRO A 99 -11.13 -9.27 12.60
CA PRO A 99 -11.57 -10.60 12.15
C PRO A 99 -13.00 -10.61 11.59
N TYR A 100 -13.88 -9.73 12.08
CA TYR A 100 -15.23 -9.59 11.52
C TYR A 100 -15.20 -8.84 10.19
N ILE A 101 -14.37 -7.80 10.07
CA ILE A 101 -14.19 -7.08 8.79
C ILE A 101 -13.74 -8.06 7.70
N ALA A 102 -12.75 -8.92 7.98
CA ALA A 102 -12.28 -9.94 7.04
C ALA A 102 -13.41 -10.81 6.48
N LYS A 103 -14.41 -11.16 7.31
CA LYS A 103 -15.56 -11.98 6.92
C LYS A 103 -16.58 -11.24 6.07
N THR A 104 -16.59 -9.90 6.12
CA THR A 104 -17.51 -9.06 5.33
C THR A 104 -16.97 -8.75 3.93
N LEU A 105 -15.68 -9.01 3.69
CA LEU A 105 -15.07 -8.78 2.38
C LEU A 105 -15.68 -9.71 1.32
N PRO A 106 -15.88 -9.23 0.09
CA PRO A 106 -16.43 -10.06 -0.97
C PRO A 106 -15.48 -11.22 -1.31
N TYR A 107 -16.04 -12.26 -1.92
CA TYR A 107 -15.23 -13.27 -2.58
C TYR A 107 -14.40 -12.61 -3.71
N PRO A 108 -13.11 -12.95 -3.88
CA PRO A 108 -12.35 -14.01 -3.19
C PRO A 108 -11.64 -13.57 -1.88
N TYR A 109 -11.58 -12.27 -1.59
CA TYR A 109 -10.67 -11.67 -0.60
C TYR A 109 -10.82 -12.17 0.82
N SER A 110 -12.05 -12.43 1.26
CA SER A 110 -12.28 -12.98 2.60
C SER A 110 -11.51 -14.28 2.81
N ASP A 111 -11.45 -15.12 1.78
CA ASP A 111 -10.80 -16.42 1.86
C ASP A 111 -9.30 -16.32 1.59
N GLU A 112 -8.86 -15.41 0.73
CA GLU A 112 -7.44 -15.13 0.55
C GLU A 112 -6.78 -14.60 1.83
N ILE A 113 -7.41 -13.63 2.50
CA ILE A 113 -6.91 -13.06 3.76
C ILE A 113 -6.88 -14.12 4.88
N LYS A 114 -7.89 -14.99 4.95
CA LYS A 114 -7.87 -16.15 5.87
C LYS A 114 -6.73 -17.11 5.53
N GLY A 115 -6.56 -17.43 4.25
CA GLY A 115 -5.47 -18.30 3.78
C GLY A 115 -4.09 -17.78 4.16
N ILE A 116 -3.87 -16.47 4.04
CA ILE A 116 -2.63 -15.82 4.50
C ILE A 116 -2.44 -15.97 6.01
N SER A 117 -3.50 -15.74 6.80
CA SER A 117 -3.46 -15.93 8.26
C SER A 117 -3.10 -17.38 8.62
N ASP A 118 -3.74 -18.36 7.97
CA ASP A 118 -3.49 -19.78 8.20
C ASP A 118 -2.06 -20.19 7.80
N ALA A 119 -1.59 -19.74 6.63
CA ALA A 119 -0.26 -20.08 6.10
C ALA A 119 0.89 -19.47 6.90
N THR A 120 0.69 -18.28 7.48
CA THR A 120 1.71 -17.56 8.24
C THR A 120 1.61 -17.81 9.74
N GLY A 121 0.44 -18.19 10.27
CA GLY A 121 0.15 -18.23 11.70
C GLY A 121 -0.01 -16.84 12.33
N ILE A 122 -0.09 -15.78 11.52
CA ILE A 122 -0.34 -14.42 12.00
C ILE A 122 -1.86 -14.26 12.25
N PRO A 123 -2.30 -13.65 13.36
CA PRO A 123 -3.72 -13.48 13.65
C PRO A 123 -4.50 -12.79 12.51
N LEU A 124 -5.70 -13.29 12.22
CA LEU A 124 -6.56 -12.79 11.13
C LEU A 124 -6.79 -11.28 11.21
N GLY A 125 -6.96 -10.74 12.43
CA GLY A 125 -7.15 -9.31 12.66
C GLY A 125 -5.96 -8.48 12.17
N GLU A 126 -4.74 -8.99 12.35
CA GLU A 126 -3.50 -8.32 11.94
C GLU A 126 -3.31 -8.36 10.43
N ILE A 127 -3.56 -9.50 9.77
CA ILE A 127 -3.55 -9.59 8.30
C ILE A 127 -4.64 -8.68 7.70
N THR A 128 -5.77 -8.56 8.37
CA THR A 128 -6.83 -7.63 7.95
C THR A 128 -6.40 -6.18 8.13
N LEU A 129 -5.75 -5.83 9.24
CA LEU A 129 -5.18 -4.49 9.45
C LEU A 129 -4.18 -4.18 8.34
N TYR A 130 -3.26 -5.11 8.08
CA TYR A 130 -2.28 -5.00 7.01
C TYR A 130 -2.97 -4.63 5.69
N ASN A 131 -4.02 -5.36 5.31
CA ASN A 131 -4.74 -5.12 4.06
C ASN A 131 -5.54 -3.80 4.02
N ILE A 132 -5.98 -3.26 5.17
CA ILE A 132 -6.65 -1.95 5.24
C ILE A 132 -5.64 -0.80 5.28
N PHE A 133 -4.50 -1.00 5.92
CA PHE A 133 -3.51 0.04 6.20
C PHE A 133 -2.96 0.69 4.94
N TYR A 134 -2.83 -0.08 3.86
CA TYR A 134 -2.37 0.41 2.57
C TYR A 134 -3.26 1.48 1.93
N GLU A 135 -4.52 1.57 2.35
CA GLU A 135 -5.48 2.54 1.80
C GLU A 135 -5.29 3.95 2.36
N LEU A 136 -4.58 4.10 3.47
CA LEU A 136 -4.54 5.36 4.23
C LEU A 136 -3.24 6.15 4.04
N PHE A 137 -2.17 5.52 3.55
CA PHE A 137 -0.82 6.07 3.61
C PHE A 137 0.00 5.94 2.30
N SER A 138 -0.66 5.80 1.15
CA SER A 138 0.02 5.75 -0.15
C SER A 138 0.03 7.09 -0.87
N VAL A 139 1.20 7.50 -1.36
CA VAL A 139 1.35 8.60 -2.31
C VAL A 139 1.87 8.02 -3.63
N CYS A 140 1.45 8.61 -4.75
CA CYS A 140 1.71 8.04 -6.07
C CYS A 140 1.97 9.16 -7.06
N THR A 141 2.96 8.98 -7.93
CA THR A 141 3.14 9.77 -9.16
C THR A 141 2.98 8.82 -10.33
N SER A 142 2.11 9.15 -11.29
CA SER A 142 1.86 8.31 -12.48
C SER A 142 1.93 9.16 -13.74
N ILE A 143 2.51 8.61 -14.80
CA ILE A 143 2.69 9.26 -16.10
C ILE A 143 2.24 8.29 -17.18
N VAL A 144 1.34 8.76 -18.04
CA VAL A 144 1.00 8.11 -19.32
C VAL A 144 1.50 8.99 -20.44
N ALA A 145 2.28 8.43 -21.35
CA ALA A 145 2.82 9.11 -22.52
C ALA A 145 2.54 8.30 -23.78
N GLN A 146 2.37 8.99 -24.91
CA GLN A 146 2.24 8.38 -26.22
C GLN A 146 3.37 8.90 -27.11
N ASP A 147 4.08 8.01 -27.79
CA ASP A 147 5.08 8.42 -28.78
C ASP A 147 4.46 8.77 -30.14
N LYS A 148 5.30 9.23 -31.08
CA LYS A 148 4.87 9.64 -32.43
C LYS A 148 4.29 8.50 -33.27
N ASN A 149 4.60 7.25 -32.92
CA ASN A 149 4.10 6.06 -33.60
C ASN A 149 2.80 5.54 -32.97
N GLY A 150 2.32 6.21 -31.92
CA GLY A 150 1.11 5.83 -31.21
C GLY A 150 1.33 4.84 -30.07
N GLN A 151 2.58 4.44 -29.77
CA GLN A 151 2.88 3.53 -28.66
C GLN A 151 2.66 4.23 -27.31
N ILE A 152 1.96 3.56 -26.41
CA ILE A 152 1.69 4.05 -25.06
C ILE A 152 2.77 3.55 -24.10
N TYR A 153 3.23 4.44 -23.22
CA TYR A 153 4.14 4.18 -22.11
C TYR A 153 3.46 4.59 -20.81
N HIS A 154 3.45 3.69 -19.84
CA HIS A 154 2.88 3.93 -18.52
C HIS A 154 3.96 3.70 -17.46
N GLY A 155 4.23 4.72 -16.64
CA GLY A 155 5.21 4.64 -15.56
C GLY A 155 4.67 5.26 -14.28
N ARG A 156 5.15 4.77 -13.14
CA ARG A 156 4.81 5.34 -11.83
C ARG A 156 5.94 5.25 -10.81
N ASN A 157 5.82 6.09 -9.80
CA ASN A 157 6.41 5.88 -8.48
C ASN A 157 5.33 5.45 -7.49
N PHE A 158 5.71 4.61 -6.53
CA PHE A 158 4.85 4.19 -5.42
C PHE A 158 5.53 4.51 -4.09
N ASP A 159 5.03 5.53 -3.42
CA ASP A 159 5.58 6.04 -2.18
C ASP A 159 4.72 5.52 -1.03
N PHE A 160 5.27 4.63 -0.20
CA PHE A 160 4.54 4.00 0.89
C PHE A 160 5.38 3.93 2.17
N GLY A 161 4.70 3.96 3.34
CA GLY A 161 5.35 3.90 4.65
C GLY A 161 5.83 5.25 5.20
N LEU A 162 5.41 6.36 4.60
CA LEU A 162 5.75 7.71 5.07
C LEU A 162 5.15 7.96 6.46
N PHE A 163 5.90 8.68 7.31
CA PHE A 163 5.49 9.11 8.65
C PHE A 163 5.32 7.99 9.69
N LEU A 164 5.77 6.77 9.38
CA LEU A 164 5.58 5.58 10.21
C LEU A 164 6.93 5.04 10.71
N GLY A 165 7.47 5.74 11.70
CA GLY A 165 8.75 5.43 12.33
C GLY A 165 9.90 6.15 11.64
N TRP A 166 10.58 7.04 12.35
CA TRP A 166 11.70 7.82 11.81
C TRP A 166 13.03 7.29 12.35
N ASP A 167 13.89 6.82 11.45
CA ASP A 167 15.26 6.48 11.78
C ASP A 167 16.11 7.76 11.76
N THR A 168 16.43 8.27 12.95
CA THR A 168 17.22 9.49 13.10
C THR A 168 18.66 9.34 12.64
N LYS A 169 19.18 8.10 12.57
CA LYS A 169 20.55 7.80 12.15
C LYS A 169 20.65 7.77 10.63
N ASN A 170 19.78 6.99 9.99
CA ASN A 170 19.81 6.78 8.54
C ASN A 170 18.99 7.81 7.74
N LYS A 171 18.20 8.65 8.43
CA LYS A 171 17.32 9.67 7.83
C LYS A 171 16.28 9.06 6.87
N THR A 172 15.76 7.90 7.23
CA THR A 172 14.75 7.16 6.47
C THR A 172 13.52 6.85 7.33
N TRP A 173 12.42 6.54 6.66
CA TRP A 173 11.24 5.99 7.33
C TRP A 173 11.41 4.48 7.50
N THR A 174 11.36 3.99 8.74
CA THR A 174 11.53 2.57 9.05
C THR A 174 10.55 1.70 8.27
N SER A 175 9.28 2.10 8.22
CA SER A 175 8.27 1.37 7.43
C SER A 175 8.66 1.29 5.96
N THR A 176 9.07 2.40 5.34
CA THR A 176 9.46 2.43 3.92
C THR A 176 10.59 1.44 3.63
N GLU A 177 11.59 1.33 4.51
CA GLU A 177 12.71 0.40 4.33
C GLU A 177 12.29 -1.07 4.47
N ILE A 178 11.35 -1.39 5.37
CA ILE A 178 10.76 -2.73 5.46
C ILE A 178 9.98 -3.03 4.18
N LEU A 179 9.13 -2.10 3.76
CA LEU A 179 8.27 -2.22 2.58
C LEU A 179 9.06 -2.44 1.29
N ARG A 180 10.23 -1.80 1.13
CA ARG A 180 11.13 -2.06 -0.01
C ARG A 180 11.48 -3.54 -0.14
N ARG A 181 11.68 -4.25 0.97
CA ARG A 181 11.97 -5.70 0.98
C ARG A 181 10.75 -6.57 0.72
N MET A 182 9.55 -6.02 0.90
CA MET A 182 8.27 -6.68 0.67
C MET A 182 7.75 -6.52 -0.76
N VAL A 183 8.40 -5.68 -1.58
CA VAL A 183 8.03 -5.49 -2.98
C VAL A 183 8.25 -6.78 -3.77
N VAL A 184 7.21 -7.21 -4.48
CA VAL A 184 7.19 -8.39 -5.33
C VAL A 184 6.46 -8.09 -6.64
N ASN A 185 6.88 -8.75 -7.71
CA ASN A 185 6.10 -8.87 -8.93
C ASN A 185 5.22 -10.11 -8.80
N VAL A 186 4.00 -10.04 -9.32
CA VAL A 186 3.12 -11.19 -9.37
C VAL A 186 2.57 -11.41 -10.75
N ASP A 187 2.68 -12.65 -11.20
CA ASP A 187 2.09 -13.16 -12.43
C ASP A 187 0.84 -13.97 -12.07
N TYR A 188 -0.33 -13.41 -12.34
CA TYR A 188 -1.60 -14.07 -12.08
C TYR A 188 -1.92 -14.96 -13.26
N GLN A 189 -1.96 -16.27 -13.04
CA GLN A 189 -2.19 -17.25 -14.09
C GLN A 189 -3.56 -17.90 -13.96
N LYS A 190 -4.23 -18.09 -15.10
CA LYS A 190 -5.47 -18.84 -15.22
C LYS A 190 -5.37 -19.80 -16.40
N ASN A 191 -5.72 -21.07 -16.20
CA ASN A 191 -5.50 -22.16 -17.13
C ASN A 191 -4.05 -22.24 -17.65
N GLY A 192 -3.07 -22.00 -16.77
CA GLY A 192 -1.65 -22.01 -17.09
C GLY A 192 -1.16 -20.88 -18.01
N LYS A 193 -1.97 -19.81 -18.19
CA LYS A 193 -1.60 -18.61 -18.95
C LYS A 193 -1.66 -17.37 -18.07
N THR A 194 -0.76 -16.41 -18.28
CA THR A 194 -0.82 -15.09 -17.64
C THR A 194 -2.14 -14.41 -18.00
N ALA A 195 -2.96 -14.14 -16.99
CA ALA A 195 -4.14 -13.31 -17.07
C ALA A 195 -3.74 -11.84 -16.94
N TYR A 196 -2.89 -11.51 -15.96
CA TYR A 196 -2.33 -10.19 -15.75
C TYR A 196 -1.11 -10.24 -14.83
N GLN A 197 -0.37 -9.15 -14.78
CA GLN A 197 0.79 -8.98 -13.91
C GLN A 197 0.58 -7.77 -12.99
N SER A 198 1.15 -7.82 -11.79
CA SER A 198 1.15 -6.69 -10.85
C SER A 198 2.50 -6.51 -10.19
N MET A 199 2.70 -5.30 -9.66
CA MET A 199 3.68 -5.05 -8.61
C MET A 199 2.90 -4.75 -7.32
N GLN A 200 3.26 -5.45 -6.25
CA GLN A 200 2.56 -5.36 -4.98
C GLN A 200 3.47 -5.61 -3.77
N LEU A 201 2.89 -5.51 -2.58
CA LEU A 201 3.55 -5.76 -1.32
C LEU A 201 3.08 -7.11 -0.77
N SER A 202 4.03 -7.90 -0.28
CA SER A 202 3.77 -9.27 0.15
C SER A 202 2.77 -9.35 1.31
N GLY A 203 1.64 -10.04 1.11
CA GLY A 203 0.56 -10.17 2.10
C GLY A 203 -0.64 -9.26 1.82
N TYR A 204 -0.55 -8.40 0.80
CA TYR A 204 -1.66 -7.60 0.31
C TYR A 204 -2.37 -8.36 -0.80
N VAL A 205 -3.69 -8.50 -0.71
CA VAL A 205 -4.48 -9.28 -1.68
C VAL A 205 -5.02 -8.44 -2.83
N GLY A 206 -5.07 -7.11 -2.69
CA GLY A 206 -5.50 -6.21 -3.76
C GLY A 206 -4.38 -5.87 -4.74
N VAL A 207 -4.71 -5.11 -5.78
CA VAL A 207 -3.75 -4.71 -6.84
C VAL A 207 -3.59 -3.19 -6.90
N PHE A 208 -2.40 -2.66 -6.64
CA PHE A 208 -2.10 -1.21 -6.77
C PHE A 208 -1.70 -0.81 -8.19
N THR A 209 -1.00 -1.71 -8.88
CA THR A 209 -0.45 -1.53 -10.24
C THR A 209 -0.70 -2.82 -10.99
N GLY A 210 -1.41 -2.77 -12.10
CA GLY A 210 -1.69 -3.94 -12.91
C GLY A 210 -1.43 -3.70 -14.38
N MET A 211 -0.99 -4.75 -15.08
CA MET A 211 -0.80 -4.80 -16.52
C MET A 211 -1.46 -6.07 -17.05
N LYS A 212 -2.40 -5.93 -17.97
CA LYS A 212 -2.97 -7.05 -18.74
C LYS A 212 -2.28 -7.07 -20.10
N PRO A 213 -1.43 -8.07 -20.39
CA PRO A 213 -0.66 -8.10 -21.62
C PRO A 213 -1.55 -7.90 -22.86
N VAL A 214 -1.13 -7.01 -23.77
CA VAL A 214 -1.79 -6.73 -25.06
C VAL A 214 -3.13 -5.99 -24.95
N GLU A 215 -3.69 -5.80 -23.75
CA GLU A 215 -4.97 -5.12 -23.56
C GLU A 215 -4.84 -3.73 -22.94
N PHE A 216 -4.41 -3.63 -21.67
CA PHE A 216 -4.33 -2.35 -20.95
C PHE A 216 -3.52 -2.44 -19.65
N ASP A 217 -3.05 -1.28 -19.17
CA ASP A 217 -2.41 -1.09 -17.87
C ASP A 217 -3.22 -0.13 -16.98
N PHE A 218 -3.18 -0.31 -15.67
CA PHE A 218 -3.81 0.59 -14.71
C PHE A 218 -2.95 0.84 -13.47
N ILE A 219 -3.10 2.04 -12.92
CA ILE A 219 -2.42 2.48 -11.70
C ILE A 219 -3.43 3.17 -10.79
N ILE A 220 -3.42 2.79 -9.50
CA ILE A 220 -4.27 3.39 -8.49
C ILE A 220 -3.49 4.45 -7.71
N TYR A 221 -4.09 5.62 -7.55
CA TYR A 221 -3.61 6.69 -6.69
C TYR A 221 -4.73 7.16 -5.77
N LEU A 222 -4.38 7.52 -4.54
CA LEU A 222 -5.34 8.13 -3.62
C LEU A 222 -5.62 9.58 -4.06
N LYS A 223 -6.91 9.90 -4.18
CA LYS A 223 -7.38 11.28 -4.41
C LYS A 223 -8.09 11.78 -3.16
N GLU A 224 -7.58 12.83 -2.54
CA GLU A 224 -8.24 13.45 -1.38
C GLU A 224 -9.56 14.10 -1.81
N LYS A 225 -10.70 13.60 -1.27
CA LYS A 225 -12.04 14.19 -1.48
C LYS A 225 -12.40 15.15 -0.34
N ARG A 226 -13.09 16.26 -0.68
CA ARG A 226 -13.56 17.27 0.29
C ARG A 226 -14.57 16.68 1.29
N LYS A 227 -14.54 17.19 2.54
CA LYS A 227 -15.23 16.69 3.76
C LYS A 227 -16.74 16.41 3.63
N LYS A 228 -17.42 16.96 2.63
CA LYS A 228 -18.89 16.84 2.43
C LYS A 228 -19.33 15.53 1.75
N GLU A 229 -18.42 14.82 1.07
CA GLU A 229 -18.71 13.59 0.32
C GLU A 229 -18.46 12.29 1.12
N ARG A 230 -17.93 12.40 2.35
CA ARG A 230 -17.49 11.25 3.17
C ARG A 230 -18.60 10.36 3.76
N LYS A 231 -19.88 10.68 3.60
CA LYS A 231 -20.95 10.07 4.40
C LYS A 231 -21.47 8.70 3.92
N LYS A 232 -20.98 8.10 2.83
CA LYS A 232 -21.53 6.82 2.33
C LYS A 232 -20.53 5.75 1.83
N GLU A 233 -19.22 6.00 1.75
CA GLU A 233 -18.29 5.09 1.04
C GLU A 233 -17.27 4.37 1.93
N LEU A 234 -17.45 4.32 3.26
CA LEU A 234 -16.45 3.69 4.14
C LEU A 234 -16.50 2.15 4.18
N ILE A 235 -17.43 1.50 3.46
CA ILE A 235 -17.67 0.04 3.59
C ILE A 235 -17.28 -0.75 2.34
N PHE A 236 -17.08 -0.09 1.20
CA PHE A 236 -16.43 -0.71 0.04
C PHE A 236 -15.10 -0.01 -0.17
N SER A 237 -14.02 -0.70 0.21
CA SER A 237 -12.69 -0.27 -0.21
C SER A 237 -12.69 -0.07 -1.73
N ILE A 238 -12.18 1.08 -2.15
CA ILE A 238 -12.06 1.50 -3.55
C ILE A 238 -11.30 0.44 -4.39
N PHE A 239 -10.50 -0.42 -3.75
CA PHE A 239 -9.69 -1.43 -4.41
C PHE A 239 -10.46 -2.70 -4.80
N PHE A 240 -11.40 -3.17 -3.97
CA PHE A 240 -12.22 -4.35 -4.30
C PHE A 240 -13.15 -4.11 -5.49
N LEU A 241 -13.48 -2.85 -5.77
CA LEU A 241 -14.30 -2.47 -6.93
C LEU A 241 -13.53 -2.56 -8.27
N LEU A 242 -12.20 -2.48 -8.25
CA LEU A 242 -11.36 -2.38 -9.46
C LEU A 242 -10.73 -3.71 -9.90
N GLU A 243 -10.45 -4.61 -8.96
CA GLU A 243 -10.11 -5.98 -9.37
C GLU A 243 -11.35 -6.73 -9.90
N PHE A 244 -12.56 -6.33 -9.50
CA PHE A 244 -13.78 -6.69 -10.23
C PHE A 244 -13.74 -6.25 -11.70
N ILE A 245 -13.16 -5.07 -12.01
CA ILE A 245 -12.95 -4.62 -13.40
C ILE A 245 -11.87 -5.48 -14.09
N GLN A 246 -10.81 -5.85 -13.39
CA GLN A 246 -9.74 -6.71 -13.93
C GLN A 246 -10.18 -8.15 -14.26
N PHE A 247 -11.10 -8.72 -13.47
CA PHE A 247 -11.62 -10.07 -13.71
C PHE A 247 -12.71 -10.13 -14.79
N ASN A 248 -13.44 -9.03 -15.00
CA ASN A 248 -14.65 -9.01 -15.84
C ASN A 248 -14.53 -8.15 -17.11
N CYS A 249 -13.44 -7.40 -17.30
CA CYS A 249 -13.06 -6.78 -18.57
C CYS A 249 -11.87 -7.51 -19.20
#